data_AF-A0A8T6VM50-F1
#
_entry.id   AF-A0A8T6VM50-F1
#
_cell.length_a   1.000
_cell.length_b   1.000
_cell.length_c   1.000
_cell.angle_alpha   90.00
_cell.angle_beta   90.00
_cell.angle_gamma   90.00
#
_symmetry.space_group_name_H-M   'P 1'
#
loop_
_entity.id
_entity.type
_entity.pdbx_description
1 polymer ?
#
loop_
_entity_poly.entity_id
_entity_poly.type
_entity_poly.pdbx_seq_one_letter_code
_entity_poly.pdbx_strand_id
1 'polypeptide(L)'
;MTSLSRSIGLFHLTMYGVGLILGAGIYVLIGEAAGLAGNALWISFILGAIVATFSGLSYSELTALFPRAAAEYNFVKEGFRSNFVGFIIGWLTILTSIITAATVALGFGGYMEGLTNIPILISALVILGILSFVNFIGIKESAWANTIFAIVTISGLGIIIFIGFSGSVDVEINYFENPLGISGILLA
;
A
#
# COMPACT_ATOMS: atom_id res chain seq x y z
N MET A 1 20.75 27.13 -3.43
CA MET A 1 19.45 26.44 -3.33
C MET A 1 19.60 25.09 -4.00
N THR A 2 19.64 24.01 -3.24
CA THR A 2 19.67 22.64 -3.79
C THR A 2 18.31 22.37 -4.43
N SER A 3 18.22 22.38 -5.75
CA SER A 3 17.02 21.96 -6.46
C SER A 3 16.95 20.43 -6.45
N LEU A 4 15.76 19.88 -6.20
CA LEU A 4 15.54 18.43 -6.32
C LEU A 4 15.66 18.06 -7.80
N SER A 5 16.54 17.11 -8.12
CA SER A 5 16.62 16.57 -9.47
C SER A 5 15.39 15.70 -9.74
N ARG A 6 14.71 15.90 -10.87
CA ARG A 6 13.67 14.98 -11.33
C ARG A 6 14.31 13.67 -11.77
N SER A 7 14.40 12.72 -10.84
CA SER A 7 15.11 11.45 -11.01
C SER A 7 14.21 10.26 -11.37
N ILE A 8 12.89 10.40 -11.19
CA ILE A 8 11.89 9.34 -11.38
C ILE A 8 10.92 9.74 -12.51
N GLY A 9 10.74 8.84 -13.49
CA GLY A 9 9.78 8.98 -14.59
C GLY A 9 8.39 8.44 -14.25
N LEU A 10 7.40 8.72 -15.10
CA LEU A 10 6.00 8.33 -14.90
C LEU A 10 5.83 6.84 -14.60
N PHE A 11 6.43 5.97 -15.42
CA PHE A 11 6.32 4.53 -15.27
C PHE A 11 6.77 4.02 -13.89
N HIS A 12 7.96 4.44 -13.45
CA HIS A 12 8.51 4.05 -12.15
C HIS A 12 7.64 4.58 -11.00
N LEU A 13 7.08 5.79 -11.15
CA LEU A 13 6.20 6.38 -10.15
C LEU A 13 4.84 5.66 -10.07
N THR A 14 4.28 5.26 -11.21
CA THR A 14 3.06 4.44 -11.26
C THR A 14 3.30 3.07 -10.64
N MET A 15 4.39 2.39 -11.01
CA MET A 15 4.77 1.10 -10.42
C MET A 15 5.05 1.22 -8.92
N TYR A 16 5.57 2.37 -8.48
CA TYR A 16 5.69 2.69 -7.07
C TYR A 16 4.35 2.72 -6.34
N GLY A 17 3.37 3.45 -6.88
CA GLY A 17 2.02 3.45 -6.32
C GLY A 17 1.37 2.07 -6.29
N VAL A 18 1.45 1.32 -7.41
CA VAL A 18 0.87 -0.03 -7.50
C VAL A 18 1.53 -0.99 -6.51
N GLY A 19 2.86 -0.99 -6.42
CA GLY A 19 3.61 -1.84 -5.50
C GLY A 19 3.25 -1.58 -4.03
N LEU A 20 3.08 -0.32 -3.64
CA LEU A 20 2.67 0.05 -2.28
C LEU A 20 1.26 -0.47 -1.93
N ILE A 21 0.30 -0.34 -2.86
CA ILE A 21 -1.09 -0.77 -2.63
C ILE A 21 -1.17 -2.31 -2.56
N LEU A 22 -0.54 -3.00 -3.51
CA LEU A 22 -0.59 -4.47 -3.58
C LEU A 22 0.18 -5.14 -2.43
N GLY A 23 1.35 -4.61 -2.08
CA GLY A 23 2.25 -5.23 -1.09
C GLY A 23 1.58 -5.41 0.27
N ALA A 24 1.27 -4.30 0.96
CA ALA A 24 0.66 -4.37 2.28
C ALA A 24 -0.80 -4.88 2.21
N GLY A 25 -1.59 -4.34 1.28
CA GLY A 25 -3.02 -4.62 1.22
C GLY A 25 -3.31 -6.08 0.88
N ILE A 26 -2.80 -6.56 -0.25
CA ILE A 26 -3.14 -7.92 -0.72
C ILE A 26 -2.34 -8.98 0.02
N TYR A 27 -1.04 -8.79 0.24
CA TYR A 27 -0.25 -9.87 0.84
C TYR A 27 -0.37 -9.90 2.37
N VAL A 28 -0.55 -8.78 3.07
CA VAL A 28 -0.62 -8.84 4.55
C VAL A 28 -2.07 -8.91 5.03
N LEU A 29 -2.97 -8.09 4.46
CA LEU A 29 -4.29 -7.87 5.05
C LEU A 29 -5.42 -8.71 4.43
N ILE A 30 -5.21 -9.34 3.27
CA ILE A 30 -6.31 -10.05 2.59
C ILE A 30 -6.90 -11.19 3.42
N GLY A 31 -6.07 -11.89 4.21
CA GLY A 31 -6.53 -13.00 5.05
C GLY A 31 -7.39 -12.52 6.22
N GLU A 32 -7.01 -11.40 6.84
CA GLU A 32 -7.79 -10.77 7.91
C GLU A 32 -9.13 -10.23 7.37
N ALA A 33 -9.09 -9.55 6.22
CA ALA A 33 -10.28 -9.07 5.53
C ALA A 33 -11.21 -10.22 5.09
N ALA A 34 -10.64 -11.33 4.59
CA ALA A 34 -11.39 -12.55 4.26
C ALA A 34 -12.03 -13.17 5.51
N GLY A 35 -11.38 -13.10 6.67
CA GLY A 35 -11.95 -13.53 7.94
C GLY A 35 -13.22 -12.75 8.35
N LEU A 36 -13.33 -11.49 7.93
CA LEU A 36 -14.48 -10.62 8.21
C LEU A 36 -15.59 -10.76 7.15
N ALA A 37 -15.22 -10.71 5.86
CA ALA A 37 -16.17 -10.65 4.75
C ALA A 37 -16.45 -12.01 4.09
N GLY A 38 -15.67 -13.05 4.39
CA GLY A 38 -15.80 -14.37 3.76
C GLY A 38 -15.58 -14.31 2.24
N ASN A 39 -16.39 -15.06 1.51
CA ASN A 39 -16.35 -15.09 0.04
C ASN A 39 -16.83 -13.77 -0.58
N ALA A 40 -17.56 -12.95 0.18
CA ALA A 40 -18.06 -11.65 -0.25
C ALA A 40 -17.01 -10.52 -0.22
N LEU A 41 -15.75 -10.81 0.12
CA LEU A 41 -14.66 -9.83 0.21
C LEU A 41 -14.47 -8.96 -1.05
N TRP A 42 -14.77 -9.50 -2.24
CA TRP A 42 -14.69 -8.74 -3.49
C TRP A 42 -15.61 -7.51 -3.49
N ILE A 43 -16.72 -7.53 -2.74
CA ILE A 43 -17.61 -6.38 -2.57
C ILE A 43 -16.90 -5.26 -1.81
N SER A 44 -16.18 -5.60 -0.73
CA SER A 44 -15.37 -4.65 0.05
C SER A 44 -14.32 -3.98 -0.83
N PHE A 45 -13.64 -4.76 -1.68
CA PHE A 45 -12.67 -4.21 -2.64
C PHE A 45 -13.29 -3.24 -3.65
N ILE A 46 -14.51 -3.52 -4.17
CA ILE A 46 -15.21 -2.61 -5.07
C ILE A 46 -15.56 -1.30 -4.36
N LEU A 47 -16.12 -1.39 -3.16
CA LEU A 47 -16.47 -0.20 -2.35
C LEU A 47 -15.22 0.63 -2.04
N GLY A 48 -14.14 -0.01 -1.61
CA GLY A 48 -12.86 0.62 -1.36
C GLY A 48 -12.29 1.29 -2.62
N ALA A 49 -12.37 0.62 -3.78
CA ALA A 49 -11.89 1.16 -5.06
C ALA A 49 -12.66 2.42 -5.48
N ILE A 50 -13.98 2.48 -5.24
CA ILE A 50 -14.79 3.67 -5.52
C ILE A 50 -14.32 4.85 -4.65
N VAL A 51 -14.16 4.65 -3.34
CA VAL A 51 -13.68 5.68 -2.41
C VAL A 51 -12.25 6.13 -2.76
N ALA A 52 -11.37 5.19 -3.08
CA ALA A 52 -10.01 5.45 -3.49
C ALA A 52 -9.94 6.25 -4.81
N THR A 53 -10.88 6.00 -5.74
CA THR A 53 -10.95 6.74 -7.01
C THR A 53 -11.27 8.22 -6.79
N PHE A 54 -12.26 8.54 -5.95
CA PHE A 54 -12.54 9.94 -5.61
C PHE A 54 -11.35 10.63 -4.97
N SER A 55 -10.68 9.95 -4.03
CA SER A 55 -9.47 10.45 -3.39
C SER A 55 -8.36 10.69 -4.43
N GLY A 56 -8.10 9.72 -5.30
CA GLY A 56 -7.09 9.81 -6.36
C GLY A 56 -7.35 10.96 -7.32
N LEU A 57 -8.60 11.20 -7.71
CA LEU A 57 -8.98 12.34 -8.56
C LEU A 57 -8.70 13.67 -7.86
N SER A 58 -9.08 13.83 -6.58
CA SER A 58 -8.78 15.05 -5.82
C SER A 58 -7.27 15.30 -5.70
N TYR A 59 -6.48 14.26 -5.44
CA TYR A 59 -5.01 14.38 -5.41
C TYR A 59 -4.43 14.73 -6.78
N SER A 60 -5.02 14.24 -7.87
CA SER A 60 -4.56 14.56 -9.23
C SER A 60 -4.73 16.04 -9.56
N GLU A 61 -5.87 16.64 -9.20
CA GLU A 61 -6.14 18.07 -9.39
C GLU A 61 -5.22 18.95 -8.52
N LEU A 62 -5.06 18.59 -7.24
CA LEU A 62 -4.20 19.32 -6.31
C LEU A 62 -2.72 19.27 -6.73
N THR A 63 -2.24 18.12 -7.21
CA THR A 63 -0.86 17.98 -7.67
C THR A 63 -0.60 18.77 -8.96
N ALA A 64 -1.59 18.87 -9.84
CA ALA A 64 -1.51 19.71 -11.03
C ALA A 64 -1.49 21.21 -10.67
N LEU A 65 -2.27 21.62 -9.66
CA LEU A 65 -2.34 23.00 -9.19
C LEU A 65 -1.09 23.43 -8.40
N PHE A 66 -0.55 22.55 -7.58
CA PHE A 66 0.60 22.82 -6.70
C PHE A 66 1.76 21.85 -6.98
N PRO A 67 2.51 22.01 -8.09
CA PRO A 67 3.59 21.11 -8.51
C PRO A 67 4.88 21.34 -7.70
N ARG A 68 4.81 21.22 -6.38
CA ARG A 68 5.92 21.42 -5.44
C ARG A 68 6.09 20.19 -4.56
N ALA A 69 7.34 19.86 -4.23
CA ALA A 69 7.64 18.85 -3.21
C ALA A 69 7.06 19.26 -1.85
N ALA A 70 6.65 18.28 -1.04
CA ALA A 70 5.84 18.39 0.19
C ALA A 70 4.32 18.48 -0.05
N ALA A 71 3.77 17.44 -0.69
CA ALA A 71 2.38 17.35 -1.17
C ALA A 71 1.33 17.84 -0.15
N GLU A 72 1.03 17.06 0.89
CA GLU A 72 -0.10 17.33 1.81
C GLU A 72 0.09 18.62 2.59
N TYR A 73 1.34 18.91 2.98
CA TYR A 73 1.71 20.16 3.63
C TYR A 73 1.37 21.37 2.75
N ASN A 74 1.76 21.35 1.48
CA ASN A 74 1.51 22.45 0.56
C ASN A 74 0.03 22.57 0.22
N PHE A 75 -0.66 21.44 -0.03
CA PHE A 75 -2.09 21.46 -0.39
C PHE A 75 -2.93 22.13 0.69
N VAL A 76 -2.71 21.76 1.95
CA VAL A 76 -3.48 22.30 3.08
C VAL A 76 -3.03 23.72 3.42
N LYS A 77 -1.72 24.01 3.36
CA LYS A 77 -1.23 25.37 3.56
C LYS A 77 -1.83 26.36 2.57
N GLU A 78 -1.82 26.04 1.28
CA GLU A 78 -2.33 26.91 0.23
C GLU A 78 -3.87 26.96 0.24
N GLY A 79 -4.54 25.82 0.48
CA GLY A 79 -5.99 25.74 0.56
C GLY A 79 -6.60 26.52 1.73
N PHE A 80 -6.00 26.42 2.93
CA PHE A 80 -6.48 27.12 4.13
C PHE A 80 -5.78 28.46 4.39
N ARG A 81 -4.78 28.82 3.58
CA ARG A 81 -3.92 30.00 3.77
C ARG A 81 -3.32 30.10 5.18
N SER A 82 -3.00 28.95 5.77
CA SER A 82 -2.54 28.85 7.16
C SER A 82 -1.28 27.99 7.28
N ASN A 83 -0.19 28.63 7.71
CA ASN A 83 1.06 27.93 8.01
C ASN A 83 0.92 26.96 9.19
N PHE A 84 0.05 27.27 10.15
CA PHE A 84 -0.16 26.43 11.33
C PHE A 84 -0.84 25.11 10.97
N VAL A 85 -1.89 25.16 10.13
CA VAL A 85 -2.57 23.95 9.67
C VAL A 85 -1.63 23.11 8.80
N GLY A 86 -0.88 23.74 7.89
CA GLY A 86 0.16 23.06 7.12
C GLY A 86 1.17 22.35 8.02
N PHE A 87 1.69 23.02 9.05
CA PHE A 87 2.63 22.44 10.01
C PHE A 87 2.09 21.20 10.73
N ILE A 88 0.83 21.24 11.20
CA ILE A 88 0.18 20.08 11.83
C ILE A 88 0.10 18.91 10.85
N ILE A 89 -0.37 19.15 9.63
CA ILE A 89 -0.47 18.10 8.61
C ILE A 89 0.91 17.52 8.27
N GLY A 90 1.94 18.36 8.18
CA GLY A 90 3.32 17.89 7.96
C GLY A 90 3.78 16.90 9.03
N TRP A 91 3.51 17.18 10.31
CA TRP A 91 3.82 16.24 11.41
C TRP A 91 2.98 14.97 11.35
N LEU A 92 1.69 15.09 11.05
CA LEU A 92 0.81 13.92 10.89
C LEU A 92 1.28 13.03 9.74
N THR A 93 1.71 13.59 8.60
CA THR A 93 2.27 12.81 7.49
C THR A 93 3.52 12.03 7.90
N ILE A 94 4.41 12.63 8.71
CA ILE A 94 5.59 11.94 9.23
C ILE A 94 5.19 10.78 10.15
N LEU A 95 4.28 11.02 11.10
CA LEU A 95 3.80 9.99 12.03
C LEU A 95 3.11 8.85 11.29
N THR A 96 2.24 9.15 10.34
CA THR A 96 1.60 8.15 9.48
C THR A 96 2.64 7.33 8.73
N SER A 97 3.67 7.98 8.16
CA SER A 97 4.75 7.27 7.45
C SER A 97 5.51 6.30 8.35
N ILE A 98 5.77 6.68 9.61
CA ILE A 98 6.41 5.81 10.62
C ILE A 98 5.52 4.60 10.92
N ILE A 99 4.23 4.85 11.18
CA ILE A 99 3.26 3.79 11.47
C ILE A 99 3.14 2.83 10.28
N THR A 100 2.99 3.35 9.06
CA THR A 100 2.92 2.54 7.85
C THR A 100 4.17 1.68 7.67
N ALA A 101 5.37 2.25 7.83
CA ALA A 101 6.61 1.49 7.72
C ALA A 101 6.68 0.36 8.76
N ALA A 102 6.28 0.63 10.00
CA ALA A 102 6.22 -0.37 11.07
C ALA A 102 5.20 -1.48 10.76
N THR A 103 3.98 -1.13 10.34
CA THR A 103 2.93 -2.10 9.97
C THR A 103 3.39 -3.02 8.85
N VAL A 104 4.00 -2.48 7.79
CA VAL A 104 4.51 -3.30 6.67
C VAL A 104 5.65 -4.22 7.12
N ALA A 105 6.56 -3.73 7.97
CA ALA A 105 7.64 -4.53 8.51
C ALA A 105 7.15 -5.68 9.41
N LEU A 106 6.10 -5.42 10.21
CA LEU A 106 5.44 -6.46 11.01
C LEU A 106 4.73 -7.49 10.12
N GLY A 107 4.06 -7.05 9.06
CA GLY A 107 3.47 -7.95 8.06
C GLY A 107 4.50 -8.88 7.43
N PHE A 108 5.66 -8.34 7.02
CA PHE A 108 6.80 -9.13 6.57
C PHE A 108 7.31 -10.09 7.66
N GLY A 109 7.38 -9.63 8.91
CA GLY A 109 7.77 -10.45 10.04
C GLY A 109 6.85 -11.66 10.26
N GLY A 110 5.54 -11.50 10.06
CA GLY A 110 4.56 -12.59 10.12
C GLY A 110 4.81 -13.67 9.06
N TYR A 111 5.13 -13.26 7.83
CA TYR A 111 5.55 -14.19 6.77
C TYR A 111 6.83 -14.95 7.14
N MET A 112 7.83 -14.24 7.65
CA MET A 112 9.11 -14.85 8.03
C MET A 112 8.96 -15.82 9.21
N GLU A 113 8.13 -15.49 10.20
CA GLU A 113 7.83 -16.39 11.31
C GLU A 113 7.17 -17.67 10.80
N GLY A 114 6.17 -17.56 9.92
CA GLY A 114 5.51 -18.74 9.33
C GLY A 114 6.44 -19.63 8.49
N LEU A 115 7.47 -19.06 7.84
CA LEU A 115 8.39 -19.81 6.97
C LEU A 115 9.63 -20.35 7.69
N THR A 116 10.15 -19.60 8.65
CA THR A 116 11.48 -19.84 9.26
C THR A 116 11.45 -19.97 10.77
N ASN A 117 10.30 -19.73 11.41
CA ASN A 117 10.11 -19.71 12.86
C ASN A 117 10.97 -18.64 13.59
N ILE A 118 11.44 -17.63 12.87
CA ILE A 118 12.13 -16.46 13.44
C ILE A 118 11.07 -15.50 13.98
N PRO A 119 11.20 -14.99 15.23
CA PRO A 119 10.23 -14.07 15.80
C PRO A 119 9.94 -12.84 14.93
N ILE A 120 8.66 -12.46 14.82
CA ILE A 120 8.18 -11.34 14.01
C ILE A 120 9.03 -10.07 14.22
N LEU A 121 9.29 -9.71 15.48
CA LEU A 121 10.01 -8.47 15.82
C LEU A 121 11.44 -8.45 15.26
N ILE A 122 12.15 -9.59 15.29
CA ILE A 122 13.52 -9.68 14.78
C ILE A 122 13.51 -9.48 13.26
N SER A 123 12.63 -10.20 12.56
CA SER A 123 12.46 -10.09 11.10
C SER A 123 12.08 -8.67 10.68
N ALA A 124 11.16 -8.03 11.41
CA ALA A 124 10.71 -6.65 11.16
C ALA A 124 11.85 -5.64 11.33
N LEU A 125 12.65 -5.75 12.39
CA LEU A 125 13.79 -4.86 12.62
C LEU A 125 14.89 -5.05 11.58
N VAL A 126 15.16 -6.30 11.18
CA VAL A 126 16.15 -6.63 10.15
C VAL A 126 15.74 -6.04 8.80
N ILE A 127 14.49 -6.23 8.37
CA ILE A 127 14.04 -5.68 7.08
C ILE A 127 14.03 -4.16 7.09
N LEU A 128 13.66 -3.50 8.20
CA LEU A 128 13.76 -2.05 8.33
C LEU A 128 15.21 -1.58 8.20
N GLY A 129 16.16 -2.25 8.86
CA GLY A 129 17.58 -1.93 8.74
C GLY A 129 18.09 -2.04 7.30
N ILE A 130 17.71 -3.11 6.60
CA ILE A 130 18.07 -3.32 5.18
C ILE A 130 17.47 -2.22 4.31
N LEU A 131 16.18 -1.94 4.43
CA LEU A 131 15.51 -0.92 3.60
C LEU A 131 16.01 0.49 3.91
N SER A 132 16.31 0.81 5.17
CA SER A 132 16.99 2.06 5.54
C SER A 132 18.36 2.17 4.87
N PHE A 133 19.15 1.10 4.87
CA PHE A 133 20.45 1.09 4.19
C PHE A 133 20.31 1.30 2.68
N VAL A 134 19.36 0.64 2.02
CA VAL A 134 19.07 0.85 0.58
C VAL A 134 18.68 2.31 0.31
N ASN A 135 17.87 2.92 1.18
CA ASN A 135 17.50 4.32 1.06
C ASN A 135 18.68 5.28 1.24
N PHE A 136 19.70 4.90 2.02
CA PHE A 136 20.96 5.67 2.11
C PHE A 136 21.81 5.61 0.84
N ILE A 137 21.72 4.55 0.03
CA ILE A 137 22.47 4.41 -1.22
C ILE A 137 21.97 5.39 -2.28
N GLY A 138 20.65 5.51 -2.44
CA GLY A 138 20.07 6.45 -3.38
C GLY A 138 18.62 6.18 -3.76
N ILE A 139 17.89 7.27 -4.07
CA ILE A 139 16.47 7.25 -4.41
C ILE A 139 16.21 6.58 -5.77
N LYS A 140 17.16 6.65 -6.71
CA LYS A 140 17.01 6.04 -8.04
C LYS A 140 17.05 4.52 -7.96
N GLU A 141 17.99 4.01 -7.17
CA GLU A 141 18.22 2.60 -6.89
C GLU A 141 17.02 2.02 -6.14
N SER A 142 16.52 2.74 -5.14
CA SER A 142 15.29 2.40 -4.41
C SER A 142 14.07 2.32 -5.33
N ALA A 143 13.90 3.28 -6.25
CA ALA A 143 12.79 3.28 -7.22
C ALA A 143 12.84 2.11 -8.20
N TRP A 144 14.03 1.72 -8.66
CA TRP A 144 14.23 0.55 -9.52
C TRP A 144 13.95 -0.75 -8.77
N ALA A 145 14.48 -0.91 -7.55
CA ALA A 145 14.22 -2.07 -6.70
C ALA A 145 12.71 -2.24 -6.47
N ASN A 146 12.02 -1.14 -6.14
CA ASN A 146 10.58 -1.15 -5.96
C ASN A 146 9.83 -1.57 -7.24
N THR A 147 10.25 -1.08 -8.41
CA THR A 147 9.62 -1.45 -9.68
C THR A 147 9.73 -2.96 -9.93
N ILE A 148 10.88 -3.56 -9.64
CA ILE A 148 11.08 -5.01 -9.74
C ILE A 148 10.14 -5.73 -8.77
N PHE A 149 10.08 -5.30 -7.50
CA PHE A 149 9.18 -5.91 -6.52
C PHE A 149 7.72 -5.81 -6.94
N ALA A 150 7.28 -4.68 -7.48
CA ALA A 150 5.93 -4.51 -8.00
C ALA A 150 5.63 -5.47 -9.17
N ILE A 151 6.58 -5.67 -10.10
CA ILE A 151 6.39 -6.64 -11.19
C ILE A 151 6.27 -8.06 -10.65
N VAL A 152 7.09 -8.43 -9.68
CA VAL A 152 7.05 -9.75 -9.04
C VAL A 152 5.71 -9.97 -8.33
N THR A 153 5.22 -8.99 -7.57
CA THR A 153 3.94 -9.10 -6.87
C THR A 153 2.76 -9.18 -7.84
N ILE A 154 2.73 -8.34 -8.88
CA ILE A 154 1.69 -8.40 -9.92
C ILE A 154 1.68 -9.76 -10.62
N SER A 155 2.88 -10.28 -10.93
CA SER A 155 3.03 -11.59 -11.60
C SER A 155 2.59 -12.74 -10.69
N GLY A 156 2.94 -12.70 -9.40
CA GLY A 156 2.47 -13.66 -8.41
C GLY A 156 0.94 -13.69 -8.30
N LEU A 157 0.29 -12.52 -8.24
CA LEU A 157 -1.16 -12.43 -8.26
C LEU A 157 -1.77 -12.95 -9.56
N GLY A 158 -1.15 -12.63 -10.71
CA GLY A 158 -1.58 -13.15 -12.01
C GLY A 158 -1.56 -14.67 -12.08
N ILE A 159 -0.54 -15.31 -11.50
CA ILE A 159 -0.45 -16.77 -11.39
C ILE A 159 -1.57 -17.32 -10.50
N ILE A 160 -1.82 -16.72 -9.33
CA ILE A 160 -2.89 -17.14 -8.42
C ILE A 160 -4.25 -17.07 -9.12
N ILE A 161 -4.53 -15.97 -9.83
CA ILE A 161 -5.76 -15.78 -10.59
C ILE A 161 -5.89 -16.85 -11.69
N PHE A 162 -4.83 -17.07 -12.46
CA PHE A 162 -4.82 -18.08 -13.53
C PHE A 162 -5.09 -19.49 -13.00
N ILE A 163 -4.41 -19.87 -11.90
CA ILE A 163 -4.63 -21.16 -11.24
C ILE A 163 -6.07 -21.27 -10.76
N GLY A 164 -6.60 -20.21 -10.13
CA GLY A 164 -7.99 -20.15 -9.67
C GLY A 164 -9.02 -20.39 -10.75
N PHE A 165 -8.81 -19.91 -11.98
CA PHE A 165 -9.68 -20.19 -13.12
C PHE A 165 -9.46 -21.59 -13.73
N SER A 166 -8.25 -22.12 -13.67
CA SER A 166 -7.90 -23.42 -14.26
C SER A 166 -8.26 -24.63 -13.38
N GLY A 167 -8.42 -24.41 -12.07
CA GLY A 167 -8.80 -25.45 -11.12
C GLY A 167 -10.28 -25.77 -11.20
N SER A 168 -10.63 -27.04 -11.37
CA SER A 168 -11.99 -27.52 -11.13
C SER A 168 -12.20 -27.66 -9.62
N VAL A 169 -13.01 -26.78 -9.04
CA VAL A 169 -13.47 -26.93 -7.66
C VAL A 169 -14.75 -27.77 -7.67
N ASP A 170 -14.69 -28.98 -7.11
CA ASP A 170 -15.83 -29.91 -7.04
C ASP A 170 -16.90 -29.49 -6.00
N VAL A 171 -16.77 -28.29 -5.43
CA VAL A 171 -17.65 -27.73 -4.41
C VAL A 171 -18.36 -26.50 -4.99
N GLU A 172 -19.68 -26.42 -4.78
CA GLU A 172 -20.46 -25.24 -5.14
C GLU A 172 -20.02 -24.04 -4.29
N ILE A 173 -19.39 -23.05 -4.92
CA ILE A 173 -18.86 -21.86 -4.22
C ILE A 173 -19.97 -20.81 -4.13
N ASN A 174 -20.39 -20.48 -2.92
CA ASN A 174 -21.25 -19.32 -2.68
C ASN A 174 -20.39 -18.06 -2.51
N TYR A 175 -20.29 -17.25 -3.58
CA TYR A 175 -19.53 -15.99 -3.62
C TYR A 175 -20.09 -14.88 -2.72
N PHE A 176 -21.25 -15.08 -2.10
CA PHE A 176 -21.89 -14.14 -1.19
C PHE A 176 -21.90 -14.62 0.27
N GLU A 177 -21.28 -15.77 0.55
CA GLU A 177 -21.12 -16.24 1.91
C GLU A 177 -20.27 -15.27 2.72
N ASN A 178 -20.84 -14.76 3.81
CA ASN A 178 -20.15 -13.87 4.74
C ASN A 178 -20.45 -14.24 6.20
N PRO A 179 -19.44 -14.29 7.08
CA PRO A 179 -19.64 -14.68 8.47
C PRO A 179 -20.34 -13.59 9.30
N LEU A 180 -20.17 -12.32 8.94
CA LEU A 180 -20.65 -11.16 9.70
C LEU A 180 -21.69 -10.30 8.95
N GLY A 181 -22.27 -10.82 7.86
CA GLY A 181 -23.23 -10.09 7.05
C GLY A 181 -22.64 -8.81 6.41
N ILE A 182 -23.49 -7.79 6.25
CA ILE A 182 -23.09 -6.48 5.70
C ILE A 182 -22.00 -5.82 6.56
N SER A 183 -22.01 -6.04 7.89
CA SER A 183 -20.99 -5.46 8.76
C SER A 183 -19.58 -5.98 8.45
N GLY A 184 -19.46 -7.27 8.12
CA GLY A 184 -18.19 -7.87 7.71
C GLY A 184 -17.66 -7.25 6.42
N ILE A 185 -18.54 -7.00 5.45
CA ILE A 185 -18.19 -6.34 4.18
C ILE A 185 -17.72 -4.90 4.41
N LEU A 186 -18.35 -4.17 5.34
CA LEU A 186 -17.99 -2.77 5.62
C LEU A 186 -16.73 -2.63 6.49
N LEU A 187 -16.38 -3.65 7.26
CA LEU A 187 -15.20 -3.65 8.14
C LEU A 187 -13.94 -4.23 7.48
N ALA A 188 -14.11 -5.09 6.47
CA ALA A 188 -13.04 -5.65 5.65
C ALA A 188 -12.48 -4.62 4.66
#